data_AF-A0A1I5E4B2-F1
#
_entry.id   AF-A0A1I5E4B2-F1
#
_cell.length_a   1.000
_cell.length_b   1.000
_cell.length_c   1.000
_cell.angle_alpha   90.00
_cell.angle_beta   90.00
_cell.angle_gamma   90.00
#
_symmetry.space_group_name_H-M   'P 1'
#
loop_
_entity.id
_entity.type
_entity.pdbx_description
1 polymer ?
#
loop_
_entity_poly.entity_id
_entity_poly.type
_entity_poly.pdbx_seq_one_letter_code
_entity_poly.pdbx_strand_id
1 'polypeptide(L)'
;MTDWAEAENRAARARATRQPSRKIKTETDTRLAGEKSLKRVMVENPYGNGDMERATRRVIDPIENLFARGRLDDMQHKAAHLVRKAVEGMNQSVGSIDPERIRVDGGKAGDATVYILEAGEVLKRAQKAVEIEMGREGWSVVRRVAGFGEALTVVALDFVVSAEELKNGGVSREAKAYASRTLQLGLNCVAVEFGLSF
;
A
#
# COMPACT_ATOMS: atom_id res chain seq x y z
N MET A 1 49.83 -12.96 47.70
CA MET A 1 48.92 -11.79 47.80
C MET A 1 48.70 -11.17 46.40
N THR A 2 48.45 -11.99 45.38
CA THR A 2 48.43 -11.52 43.97
C THR A 2 47.30 -12.12 43.13
N ASP A 3 46.61 -13.17 43.59
CA ASP A 3 45.49 -13.79 42.85
C ASP A 3 44.16 -13.03 42.96
N TRP A 4 43.98 -12.19 43.97
CA TRP A 4 42.73 -11.44 44.15
C TRP A 4 42.61 -10.26 43.18
N ALA A 5 43.72 -9.59 42.86
CA ALA A 5 43.75 -8.45 41.97
C ALA A 5 43.54 -8.83 40.48
N GLU A 6 43.96 -10.04 40.07
CA GLU A 6 43.70 -10.54 38.71
C GLU A 6 42.26 -11.02 38.52
N ALA A 7 41.64 -11.59 39.56
CA ALA A 7 40.23 -11.96 39.55
C ALA A 7 39.33 -10.72 39.43
N GLU A 8 39.67 -9.63 40.13
CA GLU A 8 38.95 -8.35 40.05
C GLU A 8 39.09 -7.70 38.67
N ASN A 9 40.28 -7.72 38.07
CA ASN A 9 40.50 -7.17 36.73
C ASN A 9 39.78 -7.98 35.63
N ARG A 10 39.66 -9.31 35.76
CA ARG A 10 38.82 -10.11 34.85
C ARG A 10 37.33 -9.82 35.02
N ALA A 11 36.86 -9.66 36.26
CA ALA A 11 35.46 -9.31 36.53
C ALA A 11 35.11 -7.91 36.01
N ALA A 12 36.03 -6.95 36.10
CA ALA A 12 35.87 -5.61 35.54
C ALA A 12 35.81 -5.62 34.00
N ARG A 13 36.66 -6.41 33.34
CA ARG A 13 36.62 -6.58 31.86
C ARG A 13 35.36 -7.30 31.38
N ALA A 14 34.82 -8.26 32.15
CA ALA A 14 33.55 -8.92 31.85
C ALA A 14 32.32 -8.01 32.07
N ARG A 15 32.43 -6.99 32.93
CA ARG A 15 31.39 -5.96 33.11
C ARG A 15 31.44 -4.86 32.04
N ALA A 16 32.62 -4.54 31.50
CA ALA A 16 32.78 -3.52 30.47
C ALA A 16 32.22 -3.94 29.08
N THR A 17 32.04 -5.24 28.82
CA THR A 17 31.47 -5.76 27.56
C THR A 17 29.97 -6.02 27.62
N ARG A 18 29.32 -5.84 28.77
CA ARG A 18 27.85 -5.81 28.86
C ARG A 18 27.36 -4.38 28.66
N GLN A 19 27.42 -3.91 27.41
CA GLN A 19 26.52 -2.83 27.01
C GLN A 19 25.09 -3.31 27.34
N PRO A 20 24.31 -2.57 28.14
CA PRO A 20 22.89 -2.84 28.24
C PRO A 20 22.35 -2.70 26.83
N SER A 21 21.83 -3.80 26.27
CA SER A 21 21.00 -3.72 25.08
C SER A 21 19.91 -2.72 25.42
N ARG A 22 20.06 -1.51 24.89
CA ARG A 22 19.08 -0.45 25.01
C ARG A 22 17.82 -1.11 24.49
N LYS A 23 16.88 -1.42 25.39
CA LYS A 23 15.56 -1.87 25.01
C LYS A 23 15.04 -0.75 24.12
N ILE A 24 15.19 -0.95 22.81
CA ILE A 24 14.42 -0.22 21.81
C ILE A 24 13.02 -0.52 22.29
N LYS A 25 12.38 0.48 22.90
CA LYS A 25 10.94 0.45 23.07
C LYS A 25 10.48 0.13 21.66
N THR A 26 9.87 -1.03 21.48
CA THR A 26 8.94 -1.26 20.38
C THR A 26 7.84 -0.25 20.64
N GLU A 27 8.14 1.01 20.29
CA GLU A 27 7.14 2.02 20.02
C GLU A 27 6.25 1.33 19.02
N THR A 28 5.05 1.06 19.53
CA THR A 28 3.89 0.65 18.80
C THR A 28 3.95 1.42 17.49
N ASP A 29 4.26 0.68 16.43
CA ASP A 29 4.51 1.18 15.10
C ASP A 29 3.15 1.72 14.63
N THR A 30 2.78 2.92 15.08
CA THR A 30 1.88 3.81 14.36
C THR A 30 2.60 4.11 13.06
N ARG A 31 2.56 3.13 12.16
CA ARG A 31 2.88 3.29 10.75
C ARG A 31 1.89 4.32 10.25
N LEU A 32 2.29 5.57 10.34
CA LEU A 32 1.73 6.64 9.53
C LEU A 32 1.82 6.13 8.09
N ALA A 33 0.67 5.74 7.56
CA ALA A 33 0.47 5.41 6.16
C ALA A 33 1.13 6.52 5.33
N GLY A 34 2.25 6.22 4.68
CA GLY A 34 3.07 7.26 4.05
C GLY A 34 4.57 6.94 3.96
N GLU A 35 5.06 5.84 4.53
CA GLU A 35 6.42 5.39 4.24
C GLU A 35 6.56 5.13 2.73
N LYS A 36 7.31 6.02 2.08
CA LYS A 36 7.66 5.99 0.67
C LYS A 36 8.29 4.63 0.38
N SER A 37 7.53 3.70 -0.20
CA SER A 37 8.06 2.38 -0.50
C SER A 37 9.10 2.50 -1.61
N LEU A 38 10.37 2.39 -1.25
CA LEU A 38 11.47 2.37 -2.21
C LEU A 38 11.54 0.95 -2.78
N LYS A 39 11.11 0.77 -4.03
CA LYS A 39 11.29 -0.51 -4.73
C LYS A 39 12.61 -0.46 -5.49
N ARG A 40 13.47 -1.43 -5.23
CA ARG A 40 14.68 -1.64 -6.03
C ARG A 40 14.26 -2.24 -7.37
N VAL A 41 14.56 -1.55 -8.46
CA VAL A 41 14.27 -1.99 -9.82
C VAL A 41 15.59 -1.99 -10.59
N MET A 42 15.83 -3.05 -11.37
CA MET A 42 16.94 -3.05 -12.32
C MET A 42 16.53 -2.15 -13.50
N VAL A 43 17.28 -1.08 -13.75
CA VAL A 43 17.02 -0.14 -14.84
C VAL A 43 18.27 -0.09 -15.70
N GLU A 44 18.09 -0.08 -17.01
CA GLU A 44 19.19 0.08 -17.97
C GLU A 44 19.87 1.44 -17.74
N ASN A 45 21.19 1.43 -17.57
CA ASN A 45 21.95 2.65 -17.29
C ASN A 45 22.03 3.53 -18.55
N PRO A 46 21.46 4.74 -18.56
CA PRO A 46 21.46 5.62 -19.74
C PRO A 46 22.85 6.23 -20.04
N TYR A 47 23.84 6.06 -19.16
CA TYR A 47 25.20 6.58 -19.29
C TYR A 47 26.27 5.48 -19.37
N GLY A 48 25.87 4.21 -19.48
CA GLY A 48 26.77 3.05 -19.56
C GLY A 48 26.54 2.19 -20.81
N ASN A 49 27.40 1.20 -21.03
CA ASN A 49 27.36 0.26 -22.17
C ASN A 49 26.24 -0.80 -22.05
N GLY A 50 25.02 -0.41 -21.69
CA GLY A 50 23.88 -1.34 -21.56
C GLY A 50 23.86 -2.18 -20.28
N ASP A 51 24.66 -1.83 -19.27
CA ASP A 51 24.63 -2.49 -17.98
C ASP A 51 23.34 -2.17 -17.21
N MET A 52 22.73 -3.19 -16.60
CA MET A 52 21.55 -3.04 -15.75
C MET A 52 21.96 -2.57 -14.35
N GLU A 53 21.59 -1.34 -13.98
CA GLU A 53 21.92 -0.74 -12.69
C GLU A 53 20.76 -0.87 -11.70
N ARG A 54 21.08 -1.02 -10.41
CA ARG A 54 20.09 -1.05 -9.34
C ARG A 54 19.63 0.37 -9.01
N ALA A 55 18.54 0.80 -9.63
CA ALA A 55 17.88 2.05 -9.26
C ALA A 55 16.91 1.85 -8.09
N THR A 56 16.93 2.77 -7.14
CA THR A 56 15.86 2.88 -6.13
C THR A 56 14.75 3.73 -6.72
N ARG A 57 13.66 3.08 -7.14
CA ARG A 57 12.46 3.78 -7.60
C ARG A 57 11.57 4.06 -6.40
N ARG A 58 11.21 5.33 -6.21
CA ARG A 58 10.14 5.70 -5.29
C ARG A 58 8.82 5.15 -5.84
N VAL A 59 8.27 4.13 -5.20
CA VAL A 59 6.88 3.72 -5.44
C VAL A 59 6.03 4.73 -4.68
N ILE A 60 5.44 5.62 -5.46
CA ILE A 60 4.52 6.61 -4.95
C ILE A 60 3.15 5.92 -4.97
N ASP A 61 2.55 5.76 -3.80
CA ASP A 61 1.16 5.33 -3.71
C ASP A 61 0.28 6.32 -4.48
N PRO A 62 -0.45 5.87 -5.51
CA PRO A 62 -1.25 6.77 -6.33
C PRO A 62 -2.30 7.52 -5.52
N ILE A 63 -2.91 6.89 -4.51
CA ILE A 63 -3.95 7.52 -3.68
C ILE A 63 -3.35 8.63 -2.82
N GLU A 64 -2.25 8.34 -2.11
CA GLU A 64 -1.57 9.34 -1.27
C GLU A 64 -1.06 10.52 -2.08
N ASN A 65 -0.58 10.28 -3.30
CA ASN A 65 -0.12 11.35 -4.18
C ASN A 65 -1.27 12.19 -4.72
N LEU A 66 -2.43 11.59 -5.01
CA LEU A 66 -3.62 12.35 -5.42
C LEU A 66 -4.17 13.18 -4.25
N PHE A 67 -4.20 12.61 -3.05
CA PHE A 67 -4.61 13.32 -1.83
C PHE A 67 -3.67 14.49 -1.49
N ALA A 68 -2.35 14.25 -1.47
CA ALA A 68 -1.35 15.28 -1.22
C ALA A 68 -1.36 16.42 -2.25
N ARG A 69 -1.90 16.18 -3.46
CA ARG A 69 -2.08 17.19 -4.51
C ARG A 69 -3.46 17.87 -4.47
N GLY A 70 -4.29 17.59 -3.47
CA GLY A 70 -5.65 18.12 -3.36
C GLY A 70 -6.58 17.64 -4.47
N ARG A 71 -6.29 16.49 -5.09
CA ARG A 71 -7.13 15.88 -6.13
C ARG A 71 -8.15 14.90 -5.54
N LEU A 72 -7.96 14.45 -4.31
CA LEU A 72 -8.94 13.72 -3.54
C LEU A 72 -9.27 14.53 -2.30
N ASP A 73 -10.52 14.51 -1.88
CA ASP A 73 -10.92 14.99 -0.56
C ASP A 73 -10.68 13.92 0.53
N ASP A 74 -10.81 14.30 1.80
CA ASP A 74 -10.59 13.40 2.95
C ASP A 74 -11.52 12.18 2.90
N MET A 75 -12.73 12.37 2.37
CA MET A 75 -13.75 11.35 2.29
C MET A 75 -13.38 10.28 1.25
N GLN A 76 -12.98 10.71 0.05
CA GLN A 76 -12.48 9.85 -1.02
C GLN A 76 -11.19 9.15 -0.62
N HIS A 77 -10.32 9.82 0.15
CA HIS A 77 -9.12 9.21 0.71
C HIS A 77 -9.45 8.08 1.69
N LYS A 78 -10.37 8.30 2.63
CA LYS A 78 -10.87 7.26 3.55
C LYS A 78 -11.54 6.10 2.78
N ALA A 79 -12.35 6.41 1.76
CA ALA A 79 -12.98 5.39 0.93
C ALA A 79 -11.95 4.54 0.17
N ALA A 80 -10.89 5.17 -0.35
CA ALA A 80 -9.80 4.47 -1.02
C ALA A 80 -9.04 3.53 -0.07
N HIS A 81 -8.77 3.96 1.17
CA HIS A 81 -8.17 3.12 2.20
C HIS A 81 -9.04 1.95 2.62
N LEU A 82 -10.36 2.16 2.70
CA LEU A 82 -11.33 1.11 2.97
C LEU A 82 -11.30 0.03 1.87
N VAL A 83 -11.31 0.45 0.60
CA VAL A 83 -11.19 -0.48 -0.55
C VAL A 83 -9.85 -1.21 -0.52
N ARG A 84 -8.75 -0.49 -0.25
CA ARG A 84 -7.42 -1.10 -0.15
C ARG A 84 -7.36 -2.17 0.92
N LYS A 85 -7.79 -1.84 2.14
CA LYS A 85 -7.78 -2.77 3.28
C LYS A 85 -8.60 -4.02 2.97
N ALA A 86 -9.73 -3.87 2.29
CA ALA A 86 -10.57 -5.00 1.92
C ALA A 86 -9.93 -5.86 0.80
N VAL A 87 -9.26 -5.26 -0.19
CA VAL A 87 -8.49 -6.01 -1.20
C VAL A 87 -7.31 -6.75 -0.57
N GLU A 88 -6.58 -6.11 0.34
CA GLU A 88 -5.49 -6.75 1.08
C GLU A 88 -6.01 -7.90 1.94
N GLY A 89 -7.12 -7.71 2.64
CA GLY A 89 -7.75 -8.75 3.45
C GLY A 89 -8.18 -9.98 2.65
N MET A 90 -8.68 -9.79 1.43
CA MET A 90 -8.97 -10.90 0.51
C MET A 90 -7.70 -11.58 -0.02
N ASN A 91 -6.65 -10.82 -0.35
CA ASN A 91 -5.43 -11.37 -0.95
C ASN A 91 -4.52 -12.09 0.07
N GLN A 92 -4.66 -11.81 1.36
CA GLN A 92 -3.89 -12.48 2.42
C GLN A 92 -4.12 -14.01 2.46
N SER A 93 -5.17 -14.54 1.81
CA SER A 93 -5.43 -15.98 1.73
C SER A 93 -4.73 -16.71 0.57
N VAL A 94 -4.14 -16.00 -0.40
CA VAL A 94 -3.58 -16.64 -1.63
C VAL A 94 -2.10 -17.03 -1.43
N GLY A 95 -1.43 -16.46 -0.43
CA GLY A 95 -0.18 -17.01 0.08
C GLY A 95 -0.49 -18.06 1.14
N SER A 96 0.23 -19.17 1.14
CA SER A 96 0.20 -20.26 2.12
C SER A 96 0.47 -19.78 3.56
N ILE A 97 -0.46 -19.02 4.14
CA ILE A 97 -0.36 -18.49 5.50
C ILE A 97 -1.27 -19.34 6.37
N ASP A 98 -0.61 -20.14 7.20
CA ASP A 98 -1.21 -20.89 8.29
C ASP A 98 -1.86 -19.91 9.28
N PRO A 99 -3.20 -19.86 9.38
CA PRO A 99 -3.92 -18.90 10.23
C PRO A 99 -3.51 -18.98 11.71
N GLU A 100 -2.94 -20.11 12.14
CA GLU A 100 -2.43 -20.32 13.49
C GLU A 100 -1.17 -19.49 13.81
N ARG A 101 -0.49 -18.95 12.79
CA ARG A 101 0.77 -18.18 12.94
C ARG A 101 0.58 -16.68 13.01
N ILE A 102 -0.60 -16.14 12.67
CA ILE A 102 -0.89 -14.71 12.80
C ILE A 102 -1.24 -14.41 14.26
N ARG A 103 -0.21 -14.25 15.10
CA ARG A 103 -0.34 -13.73 16.46
C ARG A 103 -0.27 -12.21 16.42
N VAL A 104 -1.41 -11.55 16.56
CA VAL A 104 -1.48 -10.11 16.83
C VAL A 104 -1.35 -9.94 18.35
N ASP A 105 -0.43 -9.07 18.78
CA ASP A 105 -0.04 -8.79 20.17
C ASP A 105 -1.11 -9.14 21.23
N GLY A 106 -0.95 -10.30 21.89
CA GLY A 106 -1.73 -10.68 23.08
C GLY A 106 -3.22 -10.94 22.89
N GLY A 107 -3.76 -10.87 21.66
CA GLY A 107 -5.16 -11.21 21.36
C GLY A 107 -5.35 -12.68 21.03
N LYS A 108 -6.50 -13.27 21.39
CA LYS A 108 -6.95 -14.55 20.82
C LYS A 108 -6.84 -14.47 19.30
N ALA A 109 -6.33 -15.53 18.67
CA ALA A 109 -6.27 -15.62 17.21
C ALA A 109 -7.63 -15.23 16.64
N GLY A 110 -7.70 -14.04 16.04
CA GLY A 110 -8.88 -13.62 15.31
C GLY A 110 -9.05 -14.60 14.17
N ASP A 111 -10.24 -15.15 14.03
CA ASP A 111 -10.54 -16.13 12.99
C ASP A 111 -10.31 -15.46 11.63
N ALA A 112 -9.19 -15.77 10.97
CA ALA A 112 -8.80 -15.15 9.70
C ALA A 112 -9.91 -15.26 8.65
N THR A 113 -10.72 -16.32 8.78
CA THR A 113 -11.95 -16.55 8.02
C THR A 113 -12.95 -15.39 8.14
N VAL A 114 -13.20 -14.90 9.37
CA VAL A 114 -14.14 -13.79 9.63
C VAL A 114 -13.62 -12.51 8.98
N TYR A 115 -12.32 -12.22 9.11
CA TYR A 115 -11.71 -11.06 8.48
C TYR A 115 -11.81 -11.08 6.96
N ILE A 116 -11.62 -12.25 6.34
CA ILE A 116 -11.77 -12.44 4.88
C ILE A 116 -13.22 -12.26 4.45
N LEU A 117 -14.18 -12.82 5.20
CA LEU A 117 -15.61 -12.69 4.91
C LEU A 117 -16.08 -11.23 5.00
N GLU A 118 -15.64 -10.51 6.05
CA GLU A 118 -15.92 -9.09 6.21
C GLU A 118 -15.31 -8.27 5.05
N ALA A 119 -14.06 -8.55 4.66
CA ALA A 119 -13.43 -7.91 3.52
C ALA A 119 -14.17 -8.17 2.20
N GLY A 120 -14.66 -9.40 2.00
CA GLY A 120 -15.47 -9.78 0.84
C GLY A 120 -16.80 -9.03 0.78
N GLU A 121 -17.51 -8.91 1.89
CA GLU A 121 -18.77 -8.15 1.97
C GLU A 121 -18.54 -6.65 1.74
N VAL A 122 -17.46 -6.09 2.29
CA VAL A 122 -17.07 -4.69 2.04
C VAL A 122 -16.84 -4.46 0.54
N LEU A 123 -16.06 -5.34 -0.13
CA LEU A 123 -15.80 -5.19 -1.56
C LEU A 123 -17.04 -5.38 -2.42
N LYS A 124 -17.91 -6.32 -2.06
CA LYS A 124 -19.17 -6.56 -2.77
C LYS A 124 -20.10 -5.35 -2.68
N ARG A 125 -20.21 -4.72 -1.51
CA ARG A 125 -20.99 -3.49 -1.33
C ARG A 125 -20.38 -2.32 -2.11
N ALA A 126 -19.07 -2.10 -1.99
CA ALA A 126 -18.35 -1.09 -2.75
C ALA A 126 -18.52 -1.27 -4.27
N GLN A 127 -18.35 -2.50 -4.76
CA GLN A 127 -18.56 -2.85 -6.17
C GLN A 127 -19.98 -2.50 -6.60
N LYS A 128 -20.99 -2.95 -5.86
CA LYS A 128 -22.39 -2.70 -6.21
C LYS A 128 -22.69 -1.20 -6.28
N ALA A 129 -22.22 -0.42 -5.30
CA ALA A 129 -22.43 1.03 -5.28
C ALA A 129 -21.82 1.72 -6.51
N VAL A 130 -20.59 1.35 -6.89
CA VAL A 130 -19.93 1.93 -8.07
C VAL A 130 -20.56 1.43 -9.37
N GLU A 131 -20.90 0.15 -9.47
CA GLU A 131 -21.47 -0.43 -10.70
C GLU A 131 -22.87 0.11 -11.03
N ILE A 132 -23.67 0.48 -10.03
CA ILE A 132 -24.98 1.10 -10.24
C ILE A 132 -24.84 2.45 -10.96
N GLU A 133 -23.87 3.26 -10.56
CA GLU A 133 -23.71 4.62 -11.09
C GLU A 133 -22.82 4.69 -12.33
N MET A 134 -21.81 3.81 -12.40
CA MET A 134 -20.70 3.93 -13.37
C MET A 134 -20.40 2.65 -14.14
N GLY A 135 -21.16 1.57 -13.87
CA GLY A 135 -20.93 0.27 -14.46
C GLY A 135 -19.61 -0.39 -14.04
N ARG A 136 -19.31 -1.51 -14.70
CA ARG A 136 -18.13 -2.34 -14.43
C ARG A 136 -16.81 -1.61 -14.69
N GLU A 137 -16.80 -0.69 -15.64
CA GLU A 137 -15.64 0.12 -15.99
C GLU A 137 -15.23 1.02 -14.82
N GLY A 138 -16.18 1.73 -14.21
CA GLY A 138 -15.92 2.56 -13.03
C GLY A 138 -15.36 1.76 -11.86
N TRP A 139 -15.93 0.58 -11.59
CA TRP A 139 -15.42 -0.30 -10.55
C TRP A 139 -14.01 -0.82 -10.86
N SER A 140 -13.72 -1.15 -12.12
CA SER A 140 -12.39 -1.58 -12.55
C SER A 140 -11.32 -0.53 -12.23
N VAL A 141 -11.60 0.74 -12.52
CA VAL A 141 -10.69 1.86 -12.22
C VAL A 141 -10.45 1.98 -10.71
N VAL A 142 -11.52 1.99 -9.90
CA VAL A 142 -11.42 2.10 -8.43
C VAL A 142 -10.62 0.94 -7.86
N ARG A 143 -10.94 -0.29 -8.25
CA ARG A 143 -10.27 -1.49 -7.74
C ARG A 143 -8.77 -1.52 -8.10
N ARG A 144 -8.40 -1.11 -9.31
CA ARG A 144 -7.01 -1.09 -9.77
C ARG A 144 -6.18 -0.03 -9.09
N VAL A 145 -6.70 1.20 -8.97
CA VAL A 145 -5.94 2.30 -8.36
C VAL A 145 -5.97 2.24 -6.84
N ALA A 146 -7.16 2.16 -6.23
CA ALA A 146 -7.28 2.17 -4.77
C ALA A 146 -6.91 0.82 -4.15
N GLY A 147 -7.40 -0.27 -4.75
CA GLY A 147 -7.18 -1.64 -4.26
C GLY A 147 -5.78 -2.16 -4.53
N PHE A 148 -5.33 -2.16 -5.79
CA PHE A 148 -4.04 -2.73 -6.18
C PHE A 148 -2.88 -1.72 -6.23
N GLY A 149 -3.15 -0.42 -6.07
CA GLY A 149 -2.12 0.61 -6.10
C GLY A 149 -1.54 0.85 -7.50
N GLU A 150 -2.27 0.50 -8.56
CA GLU A 150 -1.84 0.79 -9.93
C GLU A 150 -1.78 2.29 -10.21
N ALA A 151 -0.76 2.72 -10.96
CA ALA A 151 -0.64 4.12 -11.34
C ALA A 151 -1.79 4.53 -12.26
N LEU A 152 -2.38 5.70 -12.02
CA LEU A 152 -3.48 6.23 -12.83
C LEU A 152 -3.13 6.33 -14.32
N THR A 153 -1.85 6.58 -14.66
CA THR A 153 -1.39 6.60 -16.05
C THR A 153 -1.46 5.24 -16.73
N VAL A 154 -1.30 4.15 -15.98
CA VAL A 154 -1.43 2.78 -16.52
C VAL A 154 -2.90 2.49 -16.78
N VAL A 155 -3.78 2.80 -15.84
CA VAL A 155 -5.24 2.62 -16.01
C VAL A 155 -5.78 3.51 -17.14
N ALA A 156 -5.24 4.72 -17.30
CA ALA A 156 -5.64 5.62 -18.37
C ALA A 156 -5.31 5.12 -19.79
N LEU A 157 -4.42 4.13 -19.94
CA LEU A 157 -4.14 3.52 -21.25
C LEU A 157 -5.37 2.78 -21.81
N ASP A 158 -6.26 2.29 -20.96
CA ASP A 158 -7.48 1.58 -21.39
C ASP A 158 -8.48 2.51 -22.10
N PHE A 159 -8.32 3.82 -21.93
CA PHE A 159 -9.17 4.86 -22.53
C PHE A 159 -8.52 5.55 -23.73
N VAL A 160 -7.36 5.07 -24.17
CA VAL A 160 -6.71 5.59 -25.38
C VAL A 160 -7.44 5.03 -26.59
N VAL A 161 -8.02 5.93 -27.39
CA VAL A 161 -8.91 5.56 -28.51
C VAL A 161 -8.13 5.38 -29.81
N SER A 162 -6.94 5.99 -29.95
CA SER A 162 -6.16 5.96 -31.19
C SER A 162 -4.87 5.13 -31.08
N ALA A 163 -4.59 4.34 -32.12
CA ALA A 163 -3.36 3.55 -32.22
C ALA A 163 -2.09 4.42 -32.34
N GLU A 164 -2.23 5.68 -32.77
CA GLU A 164 -1.15 6.65 -32.89
C GLU A 164 -0.69 7.19 -31.53
N GLU A 165 -1.63 7.46 -30.62
CA GLU A 165 -1.32 7.85 -29.24
C GLU A 165 -0.58 6.74 -28.48
N LEU A 166 -0.96 5.49 -28.72
CA LEU A 166 -0.31 4.31 -28.15
C LEU A 166 1.13 4.14 -28.65
N LYS A 167 1.39 4.40 -29.95
CA LYS A 167 2.73 4.31 -30.55
C LYS A 167 3.70 5.35 -30.03
N ASN A 168 3.23 6.55 -29.67
CA ASN A 168 4.06 7.61 -29.10
C ASN A 168 4.35 7.41 -27.60
N GLY A 169 3.89 6.30 -27.00
CA GLY A 169 4.08 5.99 -25.57
C GLY A 169 3.41 6.99 -24.63
N GLY A 170 2.58 7.88 -25.17
CA GLY A 170 2.00 9.01 -24.46
C GLY A 170 0.52 8.80 -24.20
N VAL A 171 0.14 8.67 -22.93
CA VAL A 171 -1.28 8.74 -22.54
C VAL A 171 -1.77 10.18 -22.73
N SER A 172 -2.82 10.36 -23.53
CA SER A 172 -3.43 11.67 -23.81
C SER A 172 -3.90 12.37 -22.52
N ARG A 173 -3.95 13.71 -22.55
CA ARG A 173 -4.41 14.49 -21.40
C ARG A 173 -5.88 14.16 -21.07
N GLU A 174 -6.67 13.89 -22.09
CA GLU A 174 -8.09 13.55 -21.99
C GLU A 174 -8.29 12.19 -21.32
N ALA A 175 -7.56 11.16 -21.74
CA ALA A 175 -7.63 9.83 -21.11
C ALA A 175 -7.24 9.87 -19.62
N LYS A 176 -6.21 10.64 -19.26
CA LYS A 176 -5.83 10.87 -17.85
C LYS A 176 -6.93 11.59 -17.07
N ALA A 177 -7.52 12.62 -17.66
CA ALA A 177 -8.58 13.40 -17.02
C ALA A 177 -9.84 12.54 -16.81
N TYR A 178 -10.20 11.74 -17.80
CA TYR A 178 -11.30 10.78 -17.72
C TYR A 178 -11.04 9.76 -16.62
N ALA A 179 -9.90 9.05 -16.64
CA ALA A 179 -9.56 8.09 -15.58
C ALA A 179 -9.56 8.71 -14.18
N SER A 180 -9.03 9.93 -14.04
CA SER A 180 -9.03 10.68 -12.77
C SER A 180 -10.44 10.99 -12.28
N ARG A 181 -11.32 11.46 -13.17
CA ARG A 181 -12.70 11.78 -12.84
C ARG A 181 -13.49 10.52 -12.51
N THR A 182 -13.27 9.45 -13.26
CA THR A 182 -13.89 8.14 -13.02
C THR A 182 -13.50 7.61 -11.65
N LEU A 183 -12.22 7.72 -11.26
CA LEU A 183 -11.76 7.35 -9.93
C LEU A 183 -12.44 8.19 -8.82
N GLN A 184 -12.48 9.52 -8.97
CA GLN A 184 -13.10 10.41 -7.98
C GLN A 184 -14.58 10.11 -7.76
N LEU A 185 -15.34 9.97 -8.86
CA LEU A 185 -16.76 9.65 -8.80
C LEU A 185 -16.99 8.26 -8.19
N GLY A 186 -16.17 7.27 -8.55
CA GLY A 186 -16.26 5.93 -7.97
C GLY A 186 -15.97 5.93 -6.47
N LEU A 187 -14.93 6.63 -6.03
CA LEU A 187 -14.62 6.78 -4.60
C LEU A 187 -15.71 7.55 -3.85
N ASN A 188 -16.38 8.50 -4.49
CA ASN A 188 -17.53 9.18 -3.92
C ASN A 188 -18.71 8.20 -3.71
N CYS A 189 -19.00 7.32 -4.67
CA CYS A 189 -20.04 6.30 -4.52
C CYS A 189 -19.73 5.36 -3.34
N VAL A 190 -18.47 4.95 -3.21
CA VAL A 190 -18.02 4.14 -2.06
C VAL A 190 -18.19 4.93 -0.77
N ALA A 191 -17.77 6.18 -0.73
CA ALA A 191 -17.91 7.00 0.47
C ALA A 191 -19.35 7.12 0.96
N VAL A 192 -20.29 7.38 0.04
CA VAL A 192 -21.73 7.45 0.33
C VAL A 192 -22.26 6.12 0.86
N GLU A 193 -21.92 5.01 0.23
CA GLU A 193 -22.36 3.66 0.64
C GLU A 193 -21.91 3.30 2.06
N PHE A 194 -20.74 3.78 2.48
CA PHE A 194 -20.18 3.53 3.81
C PHE A 194 -20.44 4.67 4.80
N GLY A 195 -21.26 5.67 4.44
CA GLY A 195 -21.61 6.78 5.33
C GLY A 195 -20.40 7.63 5.74
N LEU A 196 -19.35 7.65 4.93
CA LEU A 196 -18.20 8.53 5.13
C LEU A 196 -18.67 9.93 4.76
N SER A 197 -19.09 10.72 5.76
CA SER A 197 -19.51 12.12 5.60
C SER A 197 -18.83 13.00 6.65
N PHE A 198 -18.83 14.31 6.40
CA PHE A 198 -18.12 15.37 7.12
C PHE A 198 -18.31 15.35 8.65
#